data_AF-A0A836REF8-F1
#
_entry.id   AF-A0A836REF8-F1
#
_cell.length_a   1.000
_cell.length_b   1.000
_cell.length_c   1.000
_cell.angle_alpha   90.00
_cell.angle_beta   90.00
_cell.angle_gamma   90.00
#
_symmetry.space_group_name_H-M   'P 1'
#
loop_
_entity.id
_entity.type
_entity.pdbx_description
1 polymer ?
#
loop_
_entity_poly.entity_id
_entity_poly.type
_entity_poly.pdbx_seq_one_letter_code
_entity_poly.pdbx_strand_id
1 'polypeptide(L)' 'AKDSKIKELPFAGKTGTAQNPHGKPHSWFAGFAPYEDPQISFIILIENGGEGSEKAAPIARKIILKYFNIREENEEKN' A
#
# COMPACT_ATOMS: atom_id res chain seq x y z
N ALA A 1 23.37 4.77 6.27
CA ALA A 1 22.98 6.12 5.77
C ALA A 1 21.98 6.06 4.61
N LYS A 2 21.75 4.89 3.96
CA LYS A 2 20.69 4.71 2.95
C LYS A 2 19.37 4.19 3.55
N ASP A 3 19.38 3.96 4.85
CA ASP A 3 18.40 3.13 5.57
C ASP A 3 17.24 3.96 6.16
N SER A 4 17.35 5.32 6.18
CA SER A 4 16.27 6.20 6.66
C SER A 4 15.12 6.41 5.66
N LYS A 5 15.31 6.05 4.38
CA LYS A 5 14.35 6.39 3.30
C LYS A 5 12.96 5.75 3.45
N ILE A 6 12.82 4.62 4.16
CA ILE A 6 11.50 3.99 4.37
C ILE A 6 10.63 4.83 5.31
N LYS A 7 11.24 5.40 6.35
CA LYS A 7 10.54 6.31 7.29
C LYS A 7 10.22 7.66 6.63
N GLU A 8 10.87 7.98 5.52
CA GLU A 8 10.82 9.27 4.83
C GLU A 8 10.08 9.24 3.50
N LEU A 9 9.43 8.14 3.12
CA LEU A 9 8.58 8.11 1.91
C LEU A 9 7.09 8.07 2.29
N PRO A 10 6.54 9.17 2.84
CA PRO A 10 5.14 9.25 3.17
C PRO A 10 4.33 9.09 1.88
N PHE A 11 3.30 8.25 1.93
CA PHE A 11 2.31 8.13 0.87
C PHE A 11 0.94 8.48 1.44
N ALA A 12 0.06 8.99 0.58
CA ALA A 12 -1.33 9.24 0.93
C ALA A 12 -2.24 8.34 0.11
N GLY A 13 -3.36 7.96 0.70
CA GLY A 13 -4.36 7.17 0.02
C GLY A 13 -5.59 6.95 0.88
N LYS A 14 -6.61 6.36 0.27
CA LYS A 14 -7.85 6.01 0.93
C LYS A 14 -8.18 4.54 0.70
N THR A 15 -8.39 3.83 1.80
CA THR A 15 -8.87 2.44 1.78
C THR A 15 -10.36 2.40 1.43
N GLY A 16 -10.76 1.33 0.76
CA GLY A 16 -12.15 1.01 0.48
C GLY A 16 -12.41 -0.47 0.67
N THR A 17 -13.66 -0.77 0.98
CA THR A 17 -14.18 -2.14 1.05
C THR A 17 -15.49 -2.15 0.30
N ALA A 18 -15.54 -2.85 -0.84
CA ALA A 18 -16.76 -2.93 -1.64
C ALA A 18 -17.52 -4.20 -1.28
N GLN A 19 -18.77 -4.07 -0.84
CA GLN A 19 -19.60 -5.23 -0.51
C GLN A 19 -19.83 -6.09 -1.74
N ASN A 20 -19.74 -7.41 -1.55
CA ASN A 20 -19.99 -8.39 -2.60
C ASN A 20 -21.07 -9.36 -2.12
N PRO A 21 -22.24 -9.45 -2.78
CA PRO A 21 -23.29 -10.39 -2.38
C PRO A 21 -22.92 -11.86 -2.67
N HIS A 22 -21.89 -12.13 -3.48
CA HIS A 22 -21.49 -13.46 -3.90
C HIS A 22 -20.23 -13.99 -3.20
N GLY A 23 -19.75 -13.32 -2.15
CA GLY A 23 -18.53 -13.74 -1.47
C GLY A 23 -18.00 -12.70 -0.49
N LYS A 24 -16.69 -12.72 -0.25
CA LYS A 24 -16.04 -11.70 0.57
C LYS A 24 -16.11 -10.34 -0.14
N PRO A 25 -16.18 -9.23 0.62
CA PRO A 25 -16.00 -7.89 0.05
C PRO A 25 -14.73 -7.79 -0.79
N HIS A 26 -14.69 -6.88 -1.75
CA HIS A 26 -13.48 -6.57 -2.49
C HIS A 26 -12.64 -5.55 -1.72
N SER A 27 -11.33 -5.80 -1.68
CA SER A 27 -10.36 -4.94 -1.00
C SER A 27 -9.87 -3.88 -1.98
N TRP A 28 -10.02 -2.62 -1.61
CA TRP A 28 -9.61 -1.48 -2.42
C TRP A 28 -8.59 -0.60 -1.69
N PHE A 29 -7.62 -0.10 -2.45
CA PHE A 29 -6.79 1.02 -2.01
C PHE A 29 -6.38 1.87 -3.21
N ALA A 30 -6.65 3.16 -3.14
CA ALA A 30 -6.19 4.15 -4.11
C ALA A 30 -5.31 5.18 -3.41
N GLY A 31 -4.25 5.63 -4.07
CA GLY A 31 -3.31 6.58 -3.48
C GLY A 31 -2.22 7.03 -4.42
N PHE A 32 -1.29 7.81 -3.87
CA PHE A 32 -0.12 8.30 -4.58
C PHE A 32 1.09 8.44 -3.63
N ALA A 33 2.28 8.46 -4.21
CA ALA A 33 3.53 8.60 -3.47
C ALA A 33 4.62 9.33 -4.28
N PRO A 34 5.54 10.04 -3.61
CA PRO A 34 5.45 10.53 -2.23
C PRO A 34 4.30 11.55 -2.04
N TYR A 35 3.97 11.87 -0.78
CA TYR A 35 2.90 12.82 -0.46
C TYR A 35 3.20 14.26 -0.94
N GLU A 36 4.41 14.73 -0.71
CA GLU A 36 4.80 16.13 -1.00
C GLU A 36 5.10 16.41 -2.48
N ASP A 37 5.71 15.44 -3.19
CA ASP A 37 6.04 15.54 -4.62
C ASP A 37 5.62 14.26 -5.36
N PRO A 38 4.32 14.07 -5.68
CA PRO A 38 3.82 12.80 -6.20
C PRO A 38 4.46 12.36 -7.53
N GLN A 39 5.02 11.16 -7.56
CA GLN A 39 5.67 10.58 -8.76
C GLN A 39 4.96 9.33 -9.30
N ILE A 40 4.13 8.68 -8.48
CA ILE A 40 3.32 7.53 -8.87
C ILE A 40 1.94 7.59 -8.21
N SER A 41 0.89 7.34 -9.00
CA SER A 41 -0.46 7.07 -8.50
C SER A 41 -0.82 5.59 -8.74
N PHE A 42 -1.61 5.01 -7.86
CA PHE A 42 -2.02 3.61 -7.96
C PHE A 42 -3.47 3.39 -7.52
N ILE A 43 -4.04 2.32 -8.05
CA ILE A 43 -5.30 1.72 -7.59
C ILE A 43 -5.06 0.21 -7.50
N ILE A 44 -5.41 -0.37 -6.35
CA ILE A 44 -5.30 -1.79 -6.07
C ILE A 44 -6.70 -2.31 -5.77
N LEU A 45 -7.10 -3.35 -6.51
CA LEU A 45 -8.31 -4.13 -6.31
C LEU A 45 -7.91 -5.58 -6.07
N ILE A 46 -8.40 -6.16 -4.97
CA ILE A 46 -8.34 -7.60 -4.74
C ILE A 46 -9.77 -8.12 -4.68
N GLU A 47 -10.17 -8.86 -5.71
CA GLU A 47 -11.45 -9.55 -5.74
C GLU A 47 -11.55 -10.51 -4.55
N ASN A 48 -12.70 -10.48 -3.88
CA ASN A 48 -12.98 -11.25 -2.67
C ASN A 48 -11.88 -11.12 -1.57
N GLY A 49 -11.15 -10.00 -1.56
CA GLY A 49 -10.01 -9.77 -0.67
C GLY A 49 -10.36 -9.39 0.77
N GLY A 50 -11.59 -8.96 1.04
CA GLY A 50 -12.00 -8.42 2.34
C GLY A 50 -11.64 -6.93 2.48
N GLU A 51 -11.12 -6.54 3.64
CA GLU A 51 -10.88 -5.12 3.95
C GLU A 51 -9.70 -4.51 3.19
N GLY A 52 -9.86 -3.26 2.73
CA GLY A 52 -8.81 -2.47 2.07
C GLY A 52 -7.52 -2.32 2.90
N SER A 53 -7.68 -2.05 4.19
CA SER A 53 -6.57 -1.78 5.14
C SER A 53 -5.69 -3.01 5.38
N GLU A 54 -6.28 -4.20 5.42
CA GLU A 54 -5.57 -5.44 5.74
C GLU A 54 -4.87 -6.06 4.54
N LYS A 55 -5.42 -5.89 3.33
CA LYS A 55 -4.90 -6.57 2.12
C LYS A 55 -4.31 -5.61 1.10
N ALA A 56 -5.10 -4.65 0.61
CA ALA A 56 -4.66 -3.76 -0.46
C ALA A 56 -3.58 -2.76 0.01
N ALA A 57 -3.67 -2.23 1.23
CA ALA A 57 -2.69 -1.27 1.75
C ALA A 57 -1.26 -1.85 1.91
N PRO A 58 -1.05 -3.07 2.47
CA PRO A 58 0.28 -3.69 2.49
C PRO A 58 0.87 -3.96 1.09
N ILE A 59 0.03 -4.23 0.09
CA ILE A 59 0.50 -4.40 -1.30
C ILE A 59 0.99 -3.07 -1.88
N ALA A 60 0.27 -1.97 -1.63
CA ALA A 60 0.73 -0.64 -2.05
C ALA A 60 2.11 -0.32 -1.49
N ARG A 61 2.36 -0.61 -0.19
CA ARG A 61 3.69 -0.41 0.41
C ARG A 61 4.77 -1.14 -0.38
N LYS A 62 4.56 -2.42 -0.72
CA LYS A 62 5.53 -3.21 -1.50
C LYS A 62 5.78 -2.62 -2.89
N ILE A 63 4.71 -2.20 -3.58
CA ILE A 63 4.81 -1.56 -4.91
C ILE A 63 5.62 -0.27 -4.81
N ILE A 64 5.30 0.59 -3.85
CA ILE A 64 5.96 1.88 -3.63
C ILE A 64 7.45 1.66 -3.34
N LEU A 65 7.78 0.78 -2.39
CA LEU A 65 9.18 0.49 -2.06
C LEU A 65 9.95 -0.05 -3.27
N LYS A 66 9.32 -0.94 -4.06
CA LYS A 66 9.93 -1.45 -5.29
C LYS A 66 10.16 -0.35 -6.32
N TYR A 67 9.19 0.56 -6.51
CA TYR A 67 9.28 1.67 -7.46
C TYR A 67 10.43 2.62 -7.12
N PHE A 68 10.61 2.97 -5.85
CA PHE A 68 11.70 3.83 -5.38
C PHE A 68 13.01 3.06 -5.09
N ASN A 69 13.07 1.77 -5.40
CA ASN A 69 14.21 0.88 -5.15
C ASN A 69 14.69 0.90 -3.68
N ILE A 70 13.75 0.91 -2.75
CA ILE A 70 13.98 0.85 -1.30
C ILE A 70 13.81 -0.61 -0.83
N ARG A 71 14.70 -1.09 0.03
CA ARG A 71 14.62 -2.45 0.62
C ARG A 71 13.78 -2.42 1.88
N GLU A 72 12.95 -3.44 2.12
CA GLU A 72 12.31 -3.63 3.43
C GLU A 72 13.36 -4.13 4.43
N GLU A 73 13.61 -3.39 5.51
CA GLU A 73 14.30 -3.97 6.66
C GLU A 73 13.37 -4.97 7.33
N ASN A 74 13.84 -6.19 7.54
CA ASN A 74 13.11 -7.16 8.35
C ASN A 74 13.11 -6.63 9.79
N GLU A 75 11.94 -6.30 10.32
CA GLU A 75 11.78 -6.18 11.77
C GLU A 75 12.00 -7.57 12.36
N GLU A 76 13.25 -7.88 12.72
CA GLU A 76 13.54 -8.95 13.67
C GLU A 76 12.81 -8.57 14.96
N LYS A 77 11.66 -9.22 15.15
CA LYS A 77 10.92 -9.20 16.41
C LYS A 77 11.82 -9.83 17.48
N ASN A 78 12.55 -8.99 18.21
CA ASN A 78 13.07 -9.33 19.54
C ASN A 78 11.92 -9.39 20.54
#